data_AF-A0A258H3W1-F1
#
_entry.id   AF-A0A258H3W1-F1
#
_cell.length_a   1.000
_cell.length_b   1.000
_cell.length_c   1.000
_cell.angle_alpha   90.00
_cell.angle_beta   90.00
_cell.angle_gamma   90.00
#
_symmetry.space_group_name_H-M   'P 1'
#
loop_
_entity.id
_entity.type
_entity.pdbx_description
1 polymer ?
#
loop_
_entity_poly.entity_id
_entity_poly.type
_entity_poly.pdbx_seq_one_letter_code
_entity_poly.pdbx_strand_id
1 'polypeptide(L)'
;MIQDRLSATGARGGIVVSPEHHASEAGLSVMADGGSAIEAAVATAAALGVTCPHLTGMGGDAVWLVQRPGEAPLAIIGCGAAGRGALVEASNTVAGAVSSWQAALALPETSRLGLHRVLRDAIDLAADGVAVSQGLRRAIEAKREELSMVSGWAEAFDVPNGVIRNPRLARTMEMLRTKGLHSFYTNGIADEIAADLAEIGARVSVDDLRFHRARVEKAVSQRLETCSVISAPCSLAEAPCDGAWIGAADADGCVVSMVQGLRSTFGSGIVLPRTGIVWHARGEHRHDASGPSLARFEDGRVMAFGAVGGDDKQKTRAAILHRYAMEGLKLGEAVACDLSEAGHAGAIVRHADGAMDAAAEPRSYASVAWA
;
A
#
# COMPACT_ATOMS: atom_id res chain seq x y z
N MET A 1 5.06 -24.63 -9.35
CA MET A 1 5.81 -23.35 -9.37
C MET A 1 5.01 -22.11 -8.95
N ILE A 2 3.66 -22.07 -9.00
CA ILE A 2 2.87 -20.96 -8.42
C ILE A 2 2.57 -21.17 -6.92
N GLN A 3 2.42 -22.43 -6.47
CA GLN A 3 2.14 -22.76 -5.06
C GLN A 3 3.24 -22.40 -4.06
N ASP A 4 4.52 -22.39 -4.47
CA ASP A 4 5.66 -22.15 -3.55
C ASP A 4 5.79 -20.68 -3.09
N ARG A 5 4.97 -19.76 -3.62
CA ARG A 5 5.08 -18.32 -3.36
C ARG A 5 3.88 -17.72 -2.64
N LEU A 6 2.90 -18.54 -2.26
CA LEU A 6 1.65 -18.07 -1.64
C LEU A 6 1.63 -18.27 -0.13
N SER A 7 2.59 -19.02 0.40
CA SER A 7 2.76 -19.18 1.84
C SER A 7 4.21 -19.41 2.19
N ALA A 8 4.64 -18.91 3.33
CA ALA A 8 5.90 -19.27 3.95
C ALA A 8 5.65 -19.61 5.41
N THR A 9 6.44 -20.54 5.95
CA THR A 9 6.36 -20.94 7.35
C THR A 9 7.74 -20.97 7.97
N GLY A 10 7.89 -20.40 9.17
CA GLY A 10 9.14 -20.46 9.94
C GLY A 10 10.26 -19.54 9.44
N ALA A 11 9.95 -18.49 8.69
CA ALA A 11 10.94 -17.47 8.31
C ALA A 11 11.49 -16.75 9.56
N ARG A 12 12.75 -16.28 9.52
CA ARG A 12 13.40 -15.66 10.69
C ARG A 12 14.11 -14.35 10.41
N GLY A 13 14.54 -14.09 9.16
CA GLY A 13 15.19 -12.82 8.80
C GLY A 13 14.17 -11.71 8.54
N GLY A 14 13.18 -12.00 7.70
CA GLY A 14 12.11 -11.05 7.38
C GLY A 14 11.11 -11.64 6.40
N ILE A 15 9.91 -11.06 6.34
CA ILE A 15 8.84 -11.52 5.46
C ILE A 15 8.01 -10.35 4.94
N VAL A 16 7.65 -10.40 3.67
CA VAL A 16 6.79 -9.42 2.99
C VAL A 16 5.65 -10.13 2.28
N VAL A 17 4.45 -9.55 2.36
CA VAL A 17 3.28 -9.96 1.57
C VAL A 17 2.70 -8.76 0.85
N SER A 18 2.48 -8.89 -0.45
CA SER A 18 1.80 -7.88 -1.27
C SER A 18 1.12 -8.52 -2.48
N PRO A 19 0.25 -7.81 -3.23
CA PRO A 19 -0.48 -8.38 -4.37
C PRO A 19 0.36 -8.59 -5.63
N GLU A 20 1.67 -8.35 -5.58
CA GLU A 20 2.55 -8.47 -6.73
C GLU A 20 3.97 -8.93 -6.34
N HIS A 21 4.57 -9.72 -7.23
CA HIS A 21 5.84 -10.41 -6.96
C HIS A 21 7.03 -9.47 -6.84
N HIS A 22 7.27 -8.64 -7.85
CA HIS A 22 8.43 -7.74 -7.87
C HIS A 22 8.35 -6.76 -6.69
N ALA A 23 7.15 -6.33 -6.29
CA ALA A 23 6.98 -5.48 -5.13
C ALA A 23 7.28 -6.17 -3.79
N SER A 24 6.94 -7.45 -3.66
CA SER A 24 7.27 -8.23 -2.46
C SER A 24 8.78 -8.50 -2.39
N GLU A 25 9.42 -8.77 -3.54
CA GLU A 25 10.87 -8.91 -3.64
C GLU A 25 11.61 -7.61 -3.36
N ALA A 26 11.11 -6.46 -3.82
CA ALA A 26 11.68 -5.14 -3.51
C ALA A 26 11.73 -4.92 -1.98
N GLY A 27 10.62 -5.17 -1.28
CA GLY A 27 10.57 -5.07 0.18
C GLY A 27 11.49 -6.07 0.88
N LEU A 28 11.50 -7.34 0.44
CA LEU A 28 12.38 -8.35 1.01
C LEU A 28 13.85 -7.99 0.80
N SER A 29 14.23 -7.50 -0.38
CA SER A 29 15.60 -7.12 -0.69
C SER A 29 16.11 -6.00 0.21
N VAL A 30 15.23 -5.08 0.63
CA VAL A 30 15.56 -4.04 1.63
C VAL A 30 15.85 -4.65 2.99
N MET A 31 15.08 -5.65 3.44
CA MET A 31 15.38 -6.38 4.68
C MET A 31 16.64 -7.23 4.57
N ALA A 32 16.89 -7.85 3.41
CA ALA A 32 18.12 -8.60 3.14
C ALA A 32 19.37 -7.71 3.24
N ASP A 33 19.24 -6.43 2.88
CA ASP A 33 20.29 -5.42 3.03
C ASP A 33 20.37 -4.80 4.45
N GLY A 34 19.58 -5.31 5.41
CA GLY A 34 19.60 -4.89 6.82
C GLY A 34 18.57 -3.80 7.20
N GLY A 35 17.62 -3.52 6.32
CA GLY A 35 16.54 -2.55 6.56
C GLY A 35 15.46 -3.09 7.50
N SER A 36 14.61 -2.18 7.98
CA SER A 36 13.48 -2.52 8.85
C SER A 36 12.23 -2.99 8.07
N ALA A 37 11.27 -3.60 8.76
CA ALA A 37 9.96 -3.95 8.19
C ALA A 37 9.21 -2.71 7.64
N ILE A 38 9.41 -1.54 8.24
CA ILE A 38 8.81 -0.29 7.76
C ILE A 38 9.51 0.20 6.48
N GLU A 39 10.84 0.13 6.40
CA GLU A 39 11.58 0.43 5.16
C GLU A 39 11.16 -0.53 4.03
N ALA A 40 11.01 -1.81 4.33
CA ALA A 40 10.49 -2.80 3.39
C ALA A 40 9.06 -2.48 2.92
N ALA A 41 8.17 -2.09 3.84
CA ALA A 41 6.81 -1.70 3.50
C ALA A 41 6.77 -0.47 2.56
N VAL A 42 7.64 0.53 2.78
CA VAL A 42 7.76 1.69 1.87
C VAL A 42 8.29 1.27 0.51
N ALA A 43 9.33 0.42 0.45
CA ALA A 43 9.88 -0.08 -0.81
C ALA A 43 8.83 -0.86 -1.61
N THR A 44 8.07 -1.73 -0.96
CA THR A 44 6.96 -2.46 -1.56
C THR A 44 5.86 -1.52 -2.06
N ALA A 45 5.44 -0.53 -1.26
CA ALA A 45 4.44 0.45 -1.67
C ALA A 45 4.88 1.30 -2.87
N ALA A 46 6.16 1.67 -2.95
CA ALA A 46 6.72 2.40 -4.08
C ALA A 46 6.76 1.53 -5.34
N ALA A 47 7.21 0.28 -5.23
CA ALA A 47 7.25 -0.67 -6.35
C ALA A 47 5.84 -0.99 -6.89
N LEU A 48 4.84 -1.14 -6.02
CA LEU A 48 3.44 -1.34 -6.44
C LEU A 48 2.88 -0.16 -7.22
N GLY A 49 3.37 1.07 -7.00
CA GLY A 49 3.02 2.22 -7.82
C GLY A 49 3.42 2.08 -9.29
N VAL A 50 4.35 1.16 -9.59
CA VAL A 50 4.81 0.83 -10.95
C VAL A 50 4.18 -0.47 -11.45
N THR A 51 4.13 -1.52 -10.62
CA THR A 51 3.70 -2.86 -11.04
C THR A 51 2.19 -3.06 -10.96
N CYS A 52 1.52 -2.35 -10.06
CA CYS A 52 0.08 -2.35 -9.85
C CYS A 52 -0.53 -0.93 -9.82
N PRO A 53 -0.28 -0.07 -10.83
CA PRO A 53 -0.75 1.32 -10.86
C PRO A 53 -2.28 1.45 -10.92
N HIS A 54 -2.98 0.36 -11.25
CA HIS A 54 -4.43 0.25 -11.22
C HIS A 54 -5.00 0.11 -9.81
N LEU A 55 -4.19 -0.25 -8.81
CA LEU A 55 -4.63 -0.43 -7.41
C LEU A 55 -4.14 0.71 -6.53
N THR A 56 -2.87 1.10 -6.69
CA THR A 56 -2.18 1.90 -5.69
C THR A 56 -1.05 2.75 -6.30
N GLY A 57 -0.58 3.73 -5.56
CA GLY A 57 0.55 4.57 -5.95
C GLY A 57 0.70 5.79 -5.04
N MET A 58 1.75 6.59 -5.28
CA MET A 58 2.05 7.78 -4.49
C MET A 58 1.02 8.91 -4.63
N GLY A 59 0.20 8.89 -5.68
CA GLY A 59 -0.94 9.80 -5.88
C GLY A 59 -2.21 9.37 -5.14
N GLY A 60 -2.11 8.38 -4.25
CA GLY A 60 -3.19 7.93 -3.39
C GLY A 60 -2.95 8.22 -1.91
N ASP A 61 -3.63 7.43 -1.09
CA ASP A 61 -3.59 7.53 0.37
C ASP A 61 -3.14 6.22 0.99
N ALA A 62 -2.65 6.28 2.21
CA ALA A 62 -2.24 5.09 2.95
C ALA A 62 -2.62 5.18 4.42
N VAL A 63 -3.05 4.04 4.96
CA VAL A 63 -3.28 3.85 6.39
C VAL A 63 -2.41 2.68 6.86
N TRP A 64 -1.70 2.90 7.95
CA TRP A 64 -0.77 1.95 8.55
C TRP A 64 -1.23 1.57 9.94
N LEU A 65 -0.95 0.33 10.30
CA LEU A 65 -0.81 -0.13 11.66
C LEU A 65 0.58 -0.71 11.85
N VAL A 66 1.25 -0.28 12.90
CA VAL A 66 2.62 -0.70 13.23
C VAL A 66 2.63 -1.22 14.66
N GLN A 67 3.05 -2.47 14.83
CA GLN A 67 3.35 -3.06 16.13
C GLN A 67 4.85 -3.22 16.26
N ARG A 68 5.46 -2.45 17.16
CA ARG A 68 6.88 -2.61 17.53
C ARG A 68 7.02 -3.48 18.79
N PRO A 69 8.16 -4.17 18.99
CA PRO A 69 8.38 -4.99 20.18
C PRO A 69 8.23 -4.17 21.46
N GLY A 70 7.47 -4.68 22.43
CA GLY A 70 7.30 -4.04 23.74
C GLY A 70 6.50 -2.74 23.76
N GLU A 71 5.98 -2.28 22.62
CA GLU A 71 5.26 -1.02 22.51
C GLU A 71 3.76 -1.20 22.26
N ALA A 72 2.98 -0.14 22.50
CA ALA A 72 1.60 -0.09 22.06
C ALA A 72 1.53 0.10 20.52
N PRO A 73 0.57 -0.54 19.83
CA PRO A 73 0.43 -0.37 18.40
C PRO A 73 0.04 1.07 18.03
N LEU A 74 0.60 1.52 16.91
CA LEU A 74 0.45 2.85 16.37
C LEU A 74 -0.35 2.81 15.06
N ALA A 75 -1.13 3.85 14.80
CA ALA A 75 -1.73 4.10 13.50
C ALA A 75 -1.09 5.31 12.81
N ILE A 76 -0.84 5.21 11.50
CA ILE A 76 -0.40 6.34 10.67
C ILE A 76 -1.44 6.54 9.57
N ILE A 77 -2.03 7.73 9.50
CA ILE A 77 -3.12 8.06 8.59
C ILE A 77 -2.62 9.12 7.61
N GLY A 78 -2.21 8.68 6.43
CA GLY A 78 -1.84 9.55 5.30
C GLY A 78 -3.03 9.74 4.37
N CYS A 79 -4.04 10.46 4.86
CA CYS A 79 -5.23 10.81 4.09
C CYS A 79 -5.33 12.34 4.01
N GLY A 80 -5.18 12.91 2.82
CA GLY A 80 -5.29 14.36 2.63
C GLY A 80 -6.71 14.94 2.74
N ALA A 81 -6.76 16.25 2.94
CA ALA A 81 -8.01 17.00 2.90
C ALA A 81 -8.42 17.31 1.45
N ALA A 82 -9.67 17.69 1.24
CA ALA A 82 -10.07 18.38 0.02
C ALA A 82 -9.34 19.72 -0.08
N GLY A 83 -9.02 20.13 -1.31
CA GLY A 83 -8.43 21.44 -1.53
C GLY A 83 -9.37 22.57 -1.11
N ARG A 84 -8.81 23.71 -0.72
CA ARG A 84 -9.57 24.81 -0.13
C ARG A 84 -10.68 25.30 -1.07
N GLY A 85 -11.93 25.24 -0.60
CA GLY A 85 -13.10 25.68 -1.36
C GLY A 85 -13.54 24.71 -2.46
N ALA A 86 -12.96 23.51 -2.52
CA ALA A 86 -13.43 22.43 -3.36
C ALA A 86 -14.54 21.63 -2.66
N LEU A 87 -15.47 21.11 -3.45
CA LEU A 87 -16.30 20.00 -3.01
C LEU A 87 -15.43 18.74 -2.93
N VAL A 88 -15.81 17.81 -2.05
CA VAL A 88 -15.20 16.48 -1.98
C VAL A 88 -15.71 15.70 -3.21
N GLU A 89 -15.00 15.85 -4.33
CA GLU A 89 -15.24 15.20 -5.62
C GLU A 89 -13.95 14.51 -6.10
N ALA A 90 -14.05 13.65 -7.12
CA ALA A 90 -12.90 12.93 -7.68
C ALA A 90 -11.72 13.88 -7.99
N SER A 91 -10.50 13.46 -7.65
CA SER A 91 -9.24 14.22 -7.80
C SER A 91 -9.07 15.50 -6.96
N ASN A 92 -10.09 15.98 -6.22
CA ASN A 92 -10.03 17.25 -5.49
C ASN A 92 -9.45 17.15 -4.07
N THR A 93 -8.74 16.09 -3.76
CA THR A 93 -8.14 15.90 -2.44
C THR A 93 -6.64 15.67 -2.54
N VAL A 94 -5.90 16.03 -1.50
CA VAL A 94 -4.46 15.81 -1.44
C VAL A 94 -4.15 14.31 -1.29
N ALA A 95 -3.18 13.81 -2.06
CA ALA A 95 -2.63 12.48 -1.91
C ALA A 95 -1.74 12.38 -0.66
N GLY A 96 -2.11 11.51 0.29
CA GLY A 96 -1.42 11.38 1.57
C GLY A 96 -0.42 10.23 1.69
N ALA A 97 -0.29 9.34 0.68
CA ALA A 97 0.58 8.17 0.75
C ALA A 97 2.03 8.51 1.11
N VAL A 98 2.66 9.47 0.41
CA VAL A 98 4.06 9.83 0.65
C VAL A 98 4.28 10.44 2.04
N SER A 99 3.32 11.21 2.56
CA SER A 99 3.41 11.77 3.92
C SER A 99 3.35 10.68 4.99
N SER A 100 2.62 9.59 4.73
CA SER A 100 2.61 8.43 5.64
C SER A 100 3.92 7.67 5.62
N TRP A 101 4.56 7.54 4.45
CA TRP A 101 5.90 6.93 4.32
C TRP A 101 6.91 7.76 5.12
N GLN A 102 6.85 9.09 4.98
CA GLN A 102 7.69 10.01 5.74
C GLN A 102 7.47 9.87 7.25
N ALA A 103 6.21 9.81 7.71
CA ALA A 103 5.89 9.65 9.12
C ALA A 103 6.36 8.29 9.68
N ALA A 104 6.22 7.22 8.90
CA ALA A 104 6.67 5.88 9.28
C ALA A 104 8.20 5.81 9.37
N LEU A 105 8.93 6.33 8.39
CA LEU A 105 10.39 6.36 8.38
C LEU A 105 10.99 7.28 9.45
N ALA A 106 10.22 8.26 9.94
CA ALA A 106 10.60 9.14 11.04
C ALA A 106 10.46 8.49 12.43
N LEU A 107 9.88 7.29 12.51
CA LEU A 107 9.84 6.55 13.78
C LEU A 107 11.27 6.18 14.23
N PRO A 108 11.54 6.15 15.55
CA PRO A 108 12.85 5.78 16.07
C PRO A 108 13.36 4.44 15.50
N GLU A 109 14.66 4.39 15.19
CA GLU A 109 15.38 3.18 14.77
C GLU A 109 14.87 2.51 13.47
N THR A 110 14.10 3.27 12.69
CA THR A 110 13.39 2.74 11.52
C THR A 110 14.12 2.97 10.20
N SER A 111 14.65 4.18 9.96
CA SER A 111 15.36 4.49 8.72
C SER A 111 16.85 4.17 8.85
N ARG A 112 17.24 2.95 8.45
CA ARG A 112 18.60 2.41 8.56
C ARG A 112 19.38 2.54 7.25
N LEU A 113 18.72 2.25 6.14
CA LEU A 113 19.33 2.28 4.82
C LEU A 113 19.07 3.62 4.13
N GLY A 114 17.97 4.29 4.47
CA GLY A 114 17.60 5.59 3.90
C GLY A 114 17.07 5.50 2.47
N LEU A 115 16.58 6.64 1.95
CA LEU A 115 15.80 6.67 0.70
C LEU A 115 16.57 6.18 -0.52
N HIS A 116 17.90 6.34 -0.53
CA HIS A 116 18.74 5.88 -1.63
C HIS A 116 18.58 4.38 -1.91
N ARG A 117 18.34 3.61 -0.85
CA ARG A 117 18.14 2.18 -0.94
C ARG A 117 16.67 1.82 -1.03
N VAL A 118 15.82 2.44 -0.20
CA VAL A 118 14.39 2.14 -0.11
C VAL A 118 13.66 2.38 -1.43
N LEU A 119 14.04 3.40 -2.21
CA LEU A 119 13.38 3.73 -3.48
C LEU A 119 14.06 3.11 -4.71
N ARG A 120 15.23 2.47 -4.57
CA ARG A 120 16.06 2.00 -5.70
C ARG A 120 15.27 1.10 -6.64
N ASP A 121 14.71 0.00 -6.13
CA ASP A 121 14.08 -1.00 -6.99
C ASP A 121 12.82 -0.45 -7.67
N ALA A 122 12.08 0.46 -7.02
CA ALA A 122 10.93 1.12 -7.64
C ALA A 122 11.34 2.09 -8.77
N ILE A 123 12.48 2.79 -8.61
CA ILE A 123 13.06 3.64 -9.65
C ILE A 123 13.49 2.79 -10.86
N ASP A 124 14.20 1.69 -10.61
CA ASP A 124 14.68 0.79 -11.65
C ASP A 124 13.50 0.16 -12.41
N LEU A 125 12.49 -0.33 -11.71
CA LEU A 125 11.26 -0.86 -12.31
C LEU A 125 10.55 0.19 -13.18
N ALA A 126 10.47 1.45 -12.73
CA ALA A 126 9.83 2.52 -13.48
C ALA A 126 10.62 2.93 -14.73
N ALA A 127 11.96 2.93 -14.65
CA ALA A 127 12.85 3.32 -15.73
C ALA A 127 13.01 2.22 -16.80
N ASP A 128 13.34 1.00 -16.37
CA ASP A 128 13.65 -0.12 -17.24
C ASP A 128 12.37 -0.78 -17.79
N GLY A 129 11.29 -0.68 -17.02
CA GLY A 129 9.98 -1.20 -17.31
C GLY A 129 9.73 -2.59 -16.73
N VAL A 130 8.44 -2.91 -16.56
CA VAL A 130 7.99 -4.18 -16.02
C VAL A 130 6.99 -4.84 -16.97
N ALA A 131 7.04 -6.17 -17.05
CA ALA A 131 6.05 -6.93 -17.80
C ALA A 131 4.66 -6.75 -17.16
N VAL A 132 3.66 -6.45 -18.00
CA VAL A 132 2.28 -6.23 -17.56
C VAL A 132 1.69 -7.54 -17.05
N SER A 133 1.37 -7.59 -15.76
CA SER A 133 0.69 -8.73 -15.14
C SER A 133 -0.71 -8.94 -15.74
N GLN A 134 -1.27 -10.15 -15.64
CA GLN A 134 -2.62 -10.40 -16.15
C GLN A 134 -3.67 -9.56 -15.42
N GLY A 135 -3.48 -9.29 -14.12
CA GLY A 135 -4.35 -8.43 -13.33
C GLY A 135 -4.38 -7.00 -13.89
N LEU A 136 -3.20 -6.41 -14.12
CA LEU A 136 -3.10 -5.08 -14.74
C LEU A 136 -3.65 -5.09 -16.17
N ARG A 137 -3.38 -6.12 -16.98
CA ARG A 137 -3.90 -6.24 -18.34
C ARG A 137 -5.42 -6.23 -18.38
N ARG A 138 -6.06 -7.06 -17.54
CA ARG A 138 -7.53 -7.11 -17.41
C ARG A 138 -8.09 -5.75 -16.98
N ALA A 139 -7.43 -5.07 -16.03
CA ALA A 139 -7.85 -3.75 -15.58
C ALA A 139 -7.76 -2.71 -16.71
N ILE A 140 -6.66 -2.69 -17.48
CA ILE A 140 -6.49 -1.80 -18.64
C ILE A 140 -7.58 -2.06 -19.68
N GLU A 141 -7.83 -3.33 -20.02
CA GLU A 141 -8.86 -3.73 -20.99
C GLU A 141 -10.26 -3.30 -20.54
N ALA A 142 -10.61 -3.57 -19.28
CA ALA A 142 -11.92 -3.22 -18.71
C ALA A 142 -12.17 -1.71 -18.64
N LYS A 143 -11.13 -0.88 -18.53
CA LYS A 143 -11.22 0.58 -18.43
C LYS A 143 -10.87 1.33 -19.71
N ARG A 144 -10.51 0.63 -20.79
CA ARG A 144 -10.03 1.25 -22.04
C ARG A 144 -11.05 2.21 -22.65
N GLU A 145 -12.32 1.81 -22.74
CA GLU A 145 -13.37 2.63 -23.34
C GLU A 145 -13.63 3.90 -22.52
N GLU A 146 -13.53 3.81 -21.19
CA GLU A 146 -13.78 4.91 -20.26
C GLU A 146 -12.60 5.88 -20.18
N LEU A 147 -11.37 5.37 -20.08
CA LEU A 147 -10.20 6.17 -19.68
C LEU A 147 -9.27 6.53 -20.83
N SER A 148 -9.46 5.99 -22.03
CA SER A 148 -8.58 6.27 -23.19
C SER A 148 -8.41 7.75 -23.53
N MET A 149 -9.41 8.58 -23.22
CA MET A 149 -9.42 10.02 -23.47
C MET A 149 -9.00 10.85 -22.25
N VAL A 150 -8.76 10.23 -21.09
CA VAL A 150 -8.35 10.90 -19.86
C VAL A 150 -6.86 11.27 -19.92
N SER A 151 -6.51 12.42 -19.34
CA SER A 151 -5.16 12.99 -19.40
C SER A 151 -4.10 11.98 -18.96
N GLY A 152 -3.09 11.78 -19.83
CA GLY A 152 -1.94 10.92 -19.60
C GLY A 152 -2.20 9.40 -19.68
N TRP A 153 -3.45 8.96 -19.86
CA TRP A 153 -3.79 7.53 -19.88
C TRP A 153 -3.11 6.77 -21.02
N ALA A 154 -3.26 7.24 -22.26
CA ALA A 154 -2.75 6.54 -23.44
C ALA A 154 -1.22 6.38 -23.40
N GLU A 155 -0.50 7.42 -22.96
CA GLU A 155 0.96 7.39 -22.79
C GLU A 155 1.39 6.35 -21.73
N ALA A 156 0.61 6.21 -20.64
CA ALA A 156 0.96 5.32 -19.54
C ALA A 156 0.54 3.86 -19.79
N PHE A 157 -0.59 3.62 -20.46
CA PHE A 157 -1.25 2.30 -20.45
C PHE A 157 -1.54 1.71 -21.83
N ASP A 158 -1.22 2.40 -22.94
CA ASP A 158 -1.24 1.76 -24.25
C ASP A 158 0.09 1.02 -24.52
N VAL A 159 0.15 -0.23 -24.04
CA VAL A 159 1.37 -1.05 -23.93
C VAL A 159 1.32 -2.26 -24.87
N PRO A 160 1.44 -2.08 -26.21
CA PRO A 160 1.25 -3.16 -27.18
C PRO A 160 2.30 -4.28 -27.08
N ASN A 161 3.50 -3.98 -26.60
CA ASN A 161 4.56 -4.95 -26.34
C ASN A 161 4.42 -5.65 -24.98
N GLY A 162 3.41 -5.30 -24.18
CA GLY A 162 3.18 -5.88 -22.86
C GLY A 162 4.19 -5.47 -21.79
N VAL A 163 4.96 -4.40 -22.01
CA VAL A 163 5.90 -3.84 -21.02
C VAL A 163 5.49 -2.40 -20.72
N ILE A 164 5.22 -2.09 -19.46
CA ILE A 164 4.93 -0.72 -19.01
C ILE A 164 6.22 -0.05 -18.54
N ARG A 165 6.44 1.18 -18.99
CA ARG A 165 7.55 2.04 -18.58
C ARG A 165 7.01 3.39 -18.14
N ASN A 166 7.58 3.95 -17.09
CA ASN A 166 7.18 5.25 -16.58
C ASN A 166 8.43 6.06 -16.17
N PRO A 167 9.21 6.57 -17.15
CA PRO A 167 10.42 7.35 -16.87
C PRO A 167 10.12 8.65 -16.11
N ARG A 168 8.90 9.18 -16.24
CA ARG A 168 8.45 10.37 -15.48
C ARG A 168 8.31 10.04 -13.99
N LEU A 169 7.71 8.89 -13.67
CA LEU A 169 7.61 8.40 -12.29
C LEU A 169 8.99 8.05 -11.72
N ALA A 170 9.88 7.44 -12.52
CA ALA A 170 11.26 7.19 -12.11
C ALA A 170 11.97 8.50 -11.73
N ARG A 171 11.84 9.55 -12.56
CA ARG A 171 12.38 10.89 -12.28
C ARG A 171 11.78 11.48 -11.00
N THR A 172 10.48 11.33 -10.79
CA THR A 172 9.81 11.80 -9.57
C THR A 172 10.36 11.08 -8.32
N MET A 173 10.48 9.75 -8.37
CA MET A 173 11.06 8.97 -7.27
C MET A 173 12.53 9.33 -7.02
N GLU A 174 13.31 9.61 -8.07
CA GLU A 174 14.68 10.09 -7.97
C GLU A 174 14.78 11.48 -7.29
N MET A 175 13.84 12.37 -7.59
CA MET A 175 13.72 13.65 -6.88
C MET A 175 13.38 13.44 -5.40
N LEU A 176 12.47 12.52 -5.07
CA LEU A 176 12.16 12.18 -3.67
C LEU A 176 13.37 11.56 -2.96
N ARG A 177 14.13 10.70 -3.65
CA ARG A 177 15.35 10.06 -3.16
C ARG A 177 16.41 11.07 -2.77
N THR A 178 16.56 12.13 -3.57
CA THR A 178 17.62 13.15 -3.42
C THR A 178 17.21 14.34 -2.56
N LYS A 179 15.95 14.78 -2.65
CA LYS A 179 15.42 15.96 -1.93
C LYS A 179 14.62 15.60 -0.67
N GLY A 180 14.38 14.32 -0.44
CA GLY A 180 13.59 13.80 0.68
C GLY A 180 12.09 13.73 0.35
N LEU A 181 11.37 12.84 1.03
CA LEU A 181 9.93 12.62 0.80
C LEU A 181 9.07 13.88 0.96
N HIS A 182 9.50 14.83 1.80
CA HIS A 182 8.79 16.08 2.01
C HIS A 182 8.71 16.95 0.74
N SER A 183 9.60 16.74 -0.24
CA SER A 183 9.55 17.47 -1.51
C SER A 183 8.33 17.14 -2.36
N PHE A 184 7.62 16.03 -2.09
CA PHE A 184 6.33 15.76 -2.70
C PHE A 184 5.30 16.86 -2.38
N TYR A 185 5.42 17.46 -1.20
CA TYR A 185 4.50 18.46 -0.65
C TYR A 185 5.08 19.87 -0.69
N THR A 186 6.35 20.03 -1.07
CA THR A 186 7.05 21.32 -1.06
C THR A 186 8.04 21.45 -2.20
N ASN A 187 8.04 22.60 -2.87
CA ASN A 187 8.91 22.93 -4.02
C ASN A 187 8.76 21.95 -5.19
N GLY A 188 9.19 22.33 -6.39
CA GLY A 188 9.48 21.42 -7.51
C GLY A 188 8.35 20.43 -7.84
N ILE A 189 8.38 19.24 -7.25
CA ILE A 189 7.34 18.21 -7.42
C ILE A 189 5.95 18.75 -7.02
N ALA A 190 5.84 19.47 -5.90
CA ALA A 190 4.55 20.01 -5.47
C ALA A 190 3.99 21.05 -6.46
N ASP A 191 4.87 21.87 -7.05
CA ASP A 191 4.50 22.85 -8.07
C ASP A 191 4.06 22.14 -9.36
N GLU A 192 4.76 21.07 -9.77
CA GLU A 192 4.38 20.25 -10.92
C GLU A 192 3.03 19.55 -10.73
N ILE A 193 2.78 18.97 -9.54
CA ILE A 193 1.50 18.33 -9.21
C ILE A 193 0.37 19.37 -9.26
N ALA A 194 0.55 20.52 -8.59
CA ALA A 194 -0.48 21.56 -8.57
C ALA A 194 -0.76 22.12 -9.98
N ALA A 195 0.27 22.27 -10.82
CA ALA A 195 0.11 22.68 -12.21
C ALA A 195 -0.66 21.65 -13.03
N ASP A 196 -0.30 20.36 -12.96
CA ASP A 196 -0.98 19.27 -13.65
C ASP A 196 -2.46 19.18 -13.22
N LEU A 197 -2.75 19.32 -11.92
CA LEU A 197 -4.12 19.29 -11.38
C LEU A 197 -4.93 20.52 -11.80
N ALA A 198 -4.32 21.70 -11.85
CA ALA A 198 -5.00 22.92 -12.32
C ALA A 198 -5.37 22.84 -13.80
N GLU A 199 -4.49 22.27 -14.64
CA GLU A 199 -4.73 22.11 -16.09
C GLU A 199 -5.94 21.23 -16.41
N ILE A 200 -6.25 20.27 -15.53
CA ILE A 200 -7.42 19.38 -15.66
C ILE A 200 -8.63 19.85 -14.84
N GLY A 201 -8.56 21.06 -14.25
CA GLY A 201 -9.65 21.67 -13.49
C GLY A 201 -9.82 21.15 -12.05
N ALA A 202 -8.91 20.30 -11.56
CA ALA A 202 -8.90 19.87 -10.16
C ALA A 202 -8.43 21.02 -9.25
N ARG A 203 -9.04 21.11 -8.07
CA ARG A 203 -8.88 22.21 -7.12
C ARG A 203 -7.99 21.84 -5.95
N VAL A 204 -6.81 21.30 -6.22
CA VAL A 204 -5.76 21.09 -5.21
C VAL A 204 -4.63 22.07 -5.50
N SER A 205 -4.44 23.04 -4.62
CA SER A 205 -3.38 24.04 -4.76
C SER A 205 -2.06 23.57 -4.16
N VAL A 206 -0.97 24.26 -4.52
CA VAL A 206 0.34 24.05 -3.88
C VAL A 206 0.29 24.31 -2.37
N ASP A 207 -0.55 25.24 -1.91
CA ASP A 207 -0.73 25.49 -0.48
C ASP A 207 -1.44 24.33 0.21
N ASP A 208 -2.45 23.72 -0.43
CA ASP A 208 -3.11 22.52 0.10
C ASP A 208 -2.10 21.36 0.27
N LEU A 209 -1.22 21.16 -0.72
CA LEU A 209 -0.12 20.20 -0.63
C LEU A 209 0.83 20.55 0.53
N ARG A 210 1.24 21.82 0.63
CA ARG A 210 2.20 22.31 1.62
C ARG A 210 1.72 22.15 3.05
N PHE A 211 0.43 22.30 3.32
CA PHE A 211 -0.14 22.14 4.66
C PHE A 211 -0.46 20.69 5.04
N HIS A 212 -0.47 19.77 4.08
CA HIS A 212 -0.80 18.38 4.36
C HIS A 212 0.28 17.64 5.16
N ARG A 213 -0.13 16.90 6.19
CA ARG A 213 0.73 15.97 6.94
C ARG A 213 -0.08 14.72 7.30
N ALA A 214 0.58 13.57 7.33
CA ALA A 214 0.01 12.37 7.92
C ALA A 214 -0.18 12.55 9.43
N ARG A 215 -1.25 11.94 9.96
CA ARG A 215 -1.51 11.89 11.40
C ARG A 215 -0.90 10.63 11.98
N VAL A 216 -0.24 10.76 13.12
CA VAL A 216 0.31 9.63 13.88
C VAL A 216 -0.46 9.55 15.19
N GLU A 217 -1.17 8.45 15.39
CA GLU A 217 -2.16 8.31 16.46
C GLU A 217 -2.07 6.95 17.16
N LYS A 218 -2.63 6.86 18.35
CA LYS A 218 -2.80 5.58 19.04
C LYS A 218 -3.83 4.75 18.28
N ALA A 219 -3.51 3.48 18.02
CA ALA A 219 -4.48 2.58 17.41
C ALA A 219 -5.61 2.23 18.40
N VAL A 220 -6.78 1.90 17.86
CA VAL A 220 -7.93 1.42 18.64
C VAL A 220 -7.80 -0.08 18.80
N SER A 221 -8.06 -0.59 20.00
CA SER A 221 -8.04 -2.02 20.27
C SER A 221 -9.38 -2.51 20.83
N GLN A 222 -9.85 -3.63 20.29
CA GLN A 222 -11.02 -4.35 20.77
C GLN A 222 -10.61 -5.75 21.20
N ARG A 223 -10.93 -6.09 22.46
CA ARG A 223 -10.65 -7.40 23.02
C ARG A 223 -11.67 -8.43 22.52
N LEU A 224 -11.17 -9.55 22.00
CA LEU A 224 -11.91 -10.78 21.72
C LEU A 224 -11.48 -11.87 22.71
N GLU A 225 -12.08 -13.05 22.59
CA GLU A 225 -11.79 -14.20 23.46
C GLU A 225 -10.30 -14.62 23.41
N THR A 226 -9.72 -14.73 22.21
CA THR A 226 -8.36 -15.27 22.01
C THR A 226 -7.29 -14.22 21.69
N CYS A 227 -7.70 -13.00 21.34
CA CYS A 227 -6.79 -11.94 20.93
C CYS A 227 -7.40 -10.55 21.13
N SER A 228 -6.59 -9.51 20.94
CA SER A 228 -7.05 -8.13 20.82
C SER A 228 -6.86 -7.68 19.37
N VAL A 229 -7.96 -7.37 18.68
CA VAL A 229 -7.95 -6.83 17.33
C VAL A 229 -7.68 -5.34 17.39
N ILE A 230 -6.87 -4.86 16.47
CA ILE A 230 -6.38 -3.49 16.42
C ILE A 230 -6.74 -2.90 15.06
N SER A 231 -7.20 -1.65 15.08
CA SER A 231 -7.63 -0.91 13.89
C SER A 231 -7.22 0.56 13.98
N ALA A 232 -7.05 1.21 12.84
CA ALA A 232 -6.74 2.62 12.79
C ALA A 232 -7.99 3.47 13.12
N PRO A 233 -7.86 4.59 13.86
CA PRO A 233 -8.97 5.49 14.18
C PRO A 233 -9.31 6.42 12.99
N CYS A 234 -9.56 5.86 11.80
CA CYS A 234 -9.92 6.64 10.61
C CYS A 234 -11.44 6.63 10.37
N SER A 235 -11.97 7.74 9.86
CA SER A 235 -13.35 7.81 9.37
C SER A 235 -13.53 7.00 8.07
N LEU A 236 -14.78 6.66 7.72
CA LEU A 236 -15.09 6.00 6.45
C LEU A 236 -14.68 6.84 5.22
N ALA A 237 -14.66 8.17 5.36
CA ALA A 237 -14.19 9.08 4.31
C ALA A 237 -12.67 9.02 4.10
N GLU A 238 -11.92 8.64 5.14
CA GLU A 238 -10.47 8.52 5.10
C GLU A 238 -10.01 7.10 4.76
N ALA A 239 -10.81 6.09 5.09
CA ALA A 239 -10.46 4.71 4.83
C ALA A 239 -10.26 4.47 3.31
N PRO A 240 -9.15 3.83 2.91
CA PRO A 240 -9.01 3.33 1.55
C PRO A 240 -10.21 2.44 1.18
N CYS A 241 -10.64 2.37 -0.07
CA CYS A 241 -11.69 1.43 -0.51
C CYS A 241 -11.05 0.32 -1.35
N ASP A 242 -10.59 0.68 -2.54
CA ASP A 242 -9.77 -0.16 -3.40
C ASP A 242 -8.30 0.27 -3.34
N GLY A 243 -7.41 -0.73 -3.29
CA GLY A 243 -6.00 -0.55 -2.99
C GLY A 243 -5.23 -1.87 -2.94
N ALA A 244 -4.03 -1.80 -2.38
CA ALA A 244 -3.19 -2.94 -2.06
C ALA A 244 -3.04 -3.04 -0.53
N TRP A 245 -3.22 -4.24 0.01
CA TRP A 245 -2.75 -4.54 1.36
C TRP A 245 -1.29 -4.98 1.29
N ILE A 246 -0.49 -4.50 2.22
CA ILE A 246 0.95 -4.75 2.32
C ILE A 246 1.24 -5.15 3.76
N GLY A 247 1.80 -6.34 3.93
CA GLY A 247 2.30 -6.82 5.21
C GLY A 247 3.82 -6.90 5.19
N ALA A 248 4.47 -6.52 6.28
CA ALA A 248 5.90 -6.75 6.48
C ALA A 248 6.19 -7.08 7.94
N ALA A 249 7.11 -8.01 8.20
CA ALA A 249 7.66 -8.26 9.53
C ALA A 249 9.15 -8.55 9.47
N ASP A 250 9.89 -8.06 10.45
CA ASP A 250 11.35 -8.20 10.53
C ASP A 250 11.79 -9.05 11.74
N ALA A 251 13.07 -9.43 11.74
CA ALA A 251 13.71 -10.18 12.82
C ALA A 251 13.67 -9.42 14.16
N ASP A 252 13.73 -8.09 14.13
CA ASP A 252 13.69 -7.24 15.33
C ASP A 252 12.33 -7.28 16.02
N GLY A 253 11.28 -7.68 15.29
CA GLY A 253 9.94 -7.91 15.78
C GLY A 253 8.97 -6.78 15.54
N CYS A 254 9.30 -5.88 14.62
CA CYS A 254 8.33 -4.96 14.06
C CYS A 254 7.40 -5.73 13.10
N VAL A 255 6.10 -5.47 13.21
CA VAL A 255 5.06 -6.01 12.32
C VAL A 255 4.23 -4.86 11.78
N VAL A 256 4.14 -4.77 10.46
CA VAL A 256 3.45 -3.73 9.70
C VAL A 256 2.26 -4.33 8.97
N SER A 257 1.12 -3.65 9.07
CA SER A 257 -0.07 -3.87 8.23
C SER A 257 -0.42 -2.53 7.60
N MET A 258 -0.37 -2.44 6.28
CA MET A 258 -0.65 -1.21 5.53
C MET A 258 -1.72 -1.47 4.47
N VAL A 259 -2.61 -0.51 4.27
CA VAL A 259 -3.39 -0.41 3.04
C VAL A 259 -3.07 0.91 2.36
N GLN A 260 -2.68 0.84 1.08
CA GLN A 260 -2.47 2.01 0.23
C GLN A 260 -3.32 1.87 -1.02
N GLY A 261 -4.04 2.92 -1.42
CA GLY A 261 -4.94 2.82 -2.56
C GLY A 261 -5.33 4.12 -3.22
N LEU A 262 -5.97 3.99 -4.39
CA LEU A 262 -6.45 5.09 -5.23
C LEU A 262 -7.96 5.34 -5.12
N ARG A 263 -8.65 4.66 -4.18
CA ARG A 263 -10.12 4.60 -3.98
C ARG A 263 -10.86 3.69 -4.95
N SER A 264 -10.50 3.73 -6.22
CA SER A 264 -11.09 2.95 -7.33
C SER A 264 -9.98 2.42 -8.24
N THR A 265 -10.32 1.50 -9.15
CA THR A 265 -9.38 1.00 -10.15
C THR A 265 -8.87 2.16 -11.03
N PHE A 266 -7.55 2.41 -10.98
CA PHE A 266 -6.87 3.59 -11.55
C PHE A 266 -7.23 4.95 -10.94
N GLY A 267 -7.94 4.98 -9.80
CA GLY A 267 -8.37 6.24 -9.19
C GLY A 267 -9.25 7.05 -10.14
N SER A 268 -8.82 8.27 -10.44
CA SER A 268 -9.54 9.12 -11.40
C SER A 268 -9.19 8.84 -12.86
N GLY A 269 -8.27 7.90 -13.12
CA GLY A 269 -7.72 7.61 -14.44
C GLY A 269 -6.71 8.64 -14.94
N ILE A 270 -6.55 9.75 -14.22
CA ILE A 270 -5.59 10.80 -14.56
C ILE A 270 -4.18 10.33 -14.23
N VAL A 271 -3.29 10.44 -15.23
CA VAL A 271 -1.85 10.33 -15.04
C VAL A 271 -1.24 11.71 -15.22
N LEU A 272 -0.72 12.27 -14.13
CA LEU A 272 -0.15 13.61 -14.10
C LEU A 272 1.00 13.73 -15.13
N PRO A 273 0.88 14.59 -16.17
CA PRO A 273 1.79 14.60 -17.32
C PRO A 273 3.23 14.99 -16.96
N ARG A 274 3.47 15.77 -15.91
CA ARG A 274 4.84 16.12 -15.50
C ARG A 274 5.48 15.05 -14.64
N THR A 275 4.72 14.40 -13.77
CA THR A 275 5.28 13.50 -12.73
C THR A 275 5.12 12.01 -13.00
N GLY A 276 4.20 11.61 -13.89
CA GLY A 276 3.88 10.21 -14.17
C GLY A 276 3.04 9.54 -13.09
N ILE A 277 2.51 10.31 -12.14
CA ILE A 277 1.73 9.81 -11.00
C ILE A 277 0.28 9.55 -11.43
N VAL A 278 -0.25 8.37 -11.11
CA VAL A 278 -1.70 8.11 -11.17
C VAL A 278 -2.36 8.77 -9.97
N TRP A 279 -3.36 9.62 -10.21
CA TRP A 279 -4.04 10.38 -9.17
C TRP A 279 -5.31 9.68 -8.69
N HIS A 280 -5.54 9.70 -7.38
CA HIS A 280 -6.70 9.06 -6.77
C HIS A 280 -8.03 9.80 -6.99
N ALA A 281 -9.13 9.08 -6.76
CA ALA A 281 -10.49 9.61 -6.82
C ALA A 281 -11.19 9.59 -5.44
N ARG A 282 -10.47 9.81 -4.33
CA ARG A 282 -11.05 9.65 -2.98
C ARG A 282 -12.31 10.47 -2.74
N GLY A 283 -12.47 11.63 -3.38
CA GLY A 283 -13.68 12.43 -3.22
C GLY A 283 -14.97 11.75 -3.71
N GLU A 284 -14.89 10.62 -4.41
CA GLU A 284 -16.07 9.79 -4.69
C GLU A 284 -16.64 9.15 -3.42
N HIS A 285 -17.92 9.41 -3.16
CA HIS A 285 -18.64 8.80 -2.04
C HIS A 285 -18.75 7.29 -2.25
N ARG A 286 -18.15 6.54 -1.31
CA ARG A 286 -18.35 5.10 -1.14
C ARG A 286 -18.57 4.82 0.34
N HIS A 287 -19.39 3.81 0.60
CA HIS A 287 -19.79 3.40 1.94
C HIS A 287 -18.96 2.22 2.49
N ASP A 288 -18.02 1.69 1.71
CA ASP A 288 -17.13 0.62 2.10
C ASP A 288 -15.76 1.17 2.55
N ALA A 289 -15.10 0.46 3.44
CA ALA A 289 -13.76 0.78 3.93
C ALA A 289 -12.91 -0.48 3.89
N SER A 290 -11.78 -0.44 3.21
CA SER A 290 -10.63 -1.29 3.51
C SER A 290 -9.75 -0.60 4.55
N GLY A 291 -9.03 -1.41 5.31
CA GLY A 291 -8.07 -0.91 6.27
C GLY A 291 -7.09 -2.00 6.66
N PRO A 292 -5.92 -1.62 7.15
CA PRO A 292 -5.04 -2.59 7.80
C PRO A 292 -5.69 -3.11 9.08
N SER A 293 -5.40 -4.36 9.41
CA SER A 293 -5.72 -4.94 10.70
C SER A 293 -4.48 -5.56 11.34
N LEU A 294 -4.41 -5.48 12.66
CA LEU A 294 -3.50 -6.24 13.49
C LEU A 294 -4.29 -7.05 14.53
N ALA A 295 -3.76 -8.18 14.98
CA ALA A 295 -4.24 -8.89 16.16
C ALA A 295 -3.07 -9.25 17.07
N ARG A 296 -3.23 -9.02 18.38
CA ARG A 296 -2.28 -9.44 19.41
C ARG A 296 -2.86 -10.56 20.24
N PHE A 297 -2.16 -11.67 20.32
CA PHE A 297 -2.56 -12.85 21.08
C PHE A 297 -1.92 -12.83 22.47
N GLU A 298 -2.53 -13.54 23.40
CA GLU A 298 -2.00 -13.64 24.78
C GLU A 298 -0.69 -14.43 24.87
N ASP A 299 -0.50 -15.36 23.94
CA ASP A 299 0.71 -16.18 23.82
C ASP A 299 1.91 -15.44 23.19
N GLY A 300 1.76 -14.13 22.92
CA GLY A 300 2.81 -13.29 22.36
C GLY A 300 2.82 -13.22 20.83
N ARG A 301 1.96 -13.97 20.12
CA ARG A 301 1.82 -13.82 18.67
C ARG A 301 1.30 -12.43 18.29
N VAL A 302 1.77 -11.93 17.16
CA VAL A 302 1.25 -10.74 16.49
C VAL A 302 0.91 -11.11 15.06
N MET A 303 -0.32 -10.82 14.64
CA MET A 303 -0.79 -11.07 13.29
C MET A 303 -1.09 -9.75 12.58
N ALA A 304 -0.51 -9.55 11.40
CA ALA A 304 -0.95 -8.55 10.44
C ALA A 304 -1.81 -9.21 9.38
N PHE A 305 -2.94 -8.61 9.04
CA PHE A 305 -3.83 -9.15 8.02
C PHE A 305 -4.66 -8.04 7.38
N GLY A 306 -5.10 -8.29 6.16
CA GLY A 306 -5.94 -7.35 5.44
C GLY A 306 -6.56 -7.96 4.21
N ALA A 307 -7.56 -7.25 3.69
CA ALA A 307 -8.24 -7.57 2.46
C ALA A 307 -8.65 -6.28 1.76
N VAL A 308 -8.50 -6.27 0.44
CA VAL A 308 -8.78 -5.15 -0.46
C VAL A 308 -9.47 -5.66 -1.73
N GLY A 309 -10.23 -4.80 -2.39
CA GLY A 309 -11.01 -5.17 -3.58
C GLY A 309 -12.27 -5.99 -3.29
N GLY A 310 -13.34 -5.70 -4.05
CA GLY A 310 -14.66 -6.35 -3.96
C GLY A 310 -15.53 -5.92 -2.78
N ASP A 311 -16.75 -6.46 -2.66
CA ASP A 311 -17.82 -5.88 -1.84
C ASP A 311 -17.74 -6.28 -0.34
N ASP A 312 -17.10 -7.40 0.00
CA ASP A 312 -17.11 -7.99 1.35
C ASP A 312 -15.72 -7.99 2.07
N LYS A 313 -14.93 -6.94 1.87
CA LYS A 313 -13.57 -6.79 2.47
C LYS A 313 -13.56 -6.95 4.00
N GLN A 314 -14.59 -6.42 4.68
CA GLN A 314 -14.76 -6.53 6.13
C GLN A 314 -14.96 -7.96 6.60
N LYS A 315 -15.89 -8.68 5.93
CA LYS A 315 -16.17 -10.09 6.23
C LYS A 315 -14.95 -10.96 5.96
N THR A 316 -14.21 -10.67 4.88
CA THR A 316 -12.97 -11.37 4.55
C THR A 316 -11.95 -11.28 5.68
N ARG A 317 -11.68 -10.07 6.21
CA ARG A 317 -10.75 -9.89 7.33
C ARG A 317 -11.21 -10.63 8.58
N ALA A 318 -12.51 -10.56 8.89
CA ALA A 318 -13.08 -11.28 10.02
C ALA A 318 -12.97 -12.80 9.86
N ALA A 319 -13.21 -13.34 8.65
CA ALA A 319 -13.11 -14.76 8.35
C ALA A 319 -11.68 -15.27 8.48
N ILE A 320 -10.67 -14.53 7.97
CA ILE A 320 -9.25 -14.88 8.12
C ILE A 320 -8.89 -15.00 9.59
N LEU A 321 -9.25 -13.99 10.40
CA LEU A 321 -8.96 -14.01 11.83
C LEU A 321 -9.71 -15.14 12.53
N HIS A 322 -11.00 -15.34 12.25
CA HIS A 322 -11.81 -16.39 12.89
C HIS A 322 -11.24 -17.79 12.64
N ARG A 323 -10.95 -18.11 11.37
CA ARG A 323 -10.36 -19.39 10.98
C ARG A 323 -9.03 -19.66 11.65
N TYR A 324 -8.17 -18.64 11.71
CA TYR A 324 -6.86 -18.79 12.34
C TYR A 324 -6.94 -18.85 13.88
N ALA A 325 -7.66 -17.91 14.50
CA ALA A 325 -7.65 -17.69 15.94
C ALA A 325 -8.67 -18.53 16.72
N MET A 326 -9.78 -18.93 16.09
CA MET A 326 -10.88 -19.67 16.74
C MET A 326 -10.97 -21.12 16.24
N GLU A 327 -10.85 -21.35 14.93
CA GLU A 327 -10.91 -22.72 14.37
C GLU A 327 -9.54 -23.43 14.41
N GLY A 328 -8.44 -22.69 14.60
CA GLY A 328 -7.08 -23.25 14.69
C GLY A 328 -6.51 -23.72 13.35
N LEU A 329 -7.03 -23.21 12.22
CA LEU A 329 -6.51 -23.53 10.89
C LEU A 329 -5.08 -22.99 10.68
N LYS A 330 -4.32 -23.66 9.81
CA LYS A 330 -3.01 -23.12 9.41
C LYS A 330 -3.21 -21.81 8.63
N LEU A 331 -2.24 -20.91 8.70
CA LEU A 331 -2.36 -19.57 8.11
C LEU A 331 -2.69 -19.61 6.61
N GLY A 332 -2.07 -20.51 5.85
CA GLY A 332 -2.37 -20.71 4.43
C GLY A 332 -3.82 -21.11 4.16
N GLU A 333 -4.38 -21.99 4.99
CA GLU A 333 -5.78 -22.44 4.89
C GLU A 333 -6.75 -21.32 5.27
N ALA A 334 -6.45 -20.60 6.36
CA ALA A 334 -7.26 -19.49 6.83
C ALA A 334 -7.42 -18.38 5.77
N VAL A 335 -6.35 -18.09 5.03
CA VAL A 335 -6.33 -17.10 3.94
C VAL A 335 -6.96 -17.63 2.65
N ALA A 336 -6.72 -18.88 2.27
CA ALA A 336 -7.20 -19.44 0.98
C ALA A 336 -8.68 -19.82 0.94
N CYS A 337 -9.35 -19.96 2.10
CA CYS A 337 -10.74 -20.45 2.16
C CYS A 337 -11.75 -19.48 1.52
N ASP A 338 -12.22 -19.85 0.32
CA ASP A 338 -13.36 -19.36 -0.47
C ASP A 338 -13.83 -17.94 -0.14
N LEU A 339 -12.93 -16.97 -0.37
CA LEU A 339 -13.25 -15.54 -0.30
C LEU A 339 -13.85 -15.14 -1.65
N SER A 340 -15.05 -15.62 -1.98
CA SER A 340 -15.69 -15.49 -3.31
C SER A 340 -15.77 -14.05 -3.84
N GLU A 341 -15.52 -13.05 -2.99
CA GLU A 341 -15.75 -11.63 -3.28
C GLU A 341 -14.55 -10.70 -3.02
N ALA A 342 -13.39 -11.18 -2.55
CA ALA A 342 -12.23 -10.31 -2.29
C ALA A 342 -11.27 -10.22 -3.50
N GLY A 343 -10.75 -9.02 -3.78
CA GLY A 343 -9.77 -8.81 -4.85
C GLY A 343 -8.36 -9.30 -4.49
N HIS A 344 -7.90 -9.00 -3.27
CA HIS A 344 -6.64 -9.49 -2.70
C HIS A 344 -6.75 -9.55 -1.17
N ALA A 345 -6.21 -10.61 -0.56
CA ALA A 345 -6.10 -10.74 0.88
C ALA A 345 -4.77 -11.41 1.26
N GLY A 346 -4.32 -11.16 2.49
CA GLY A 346 -3.11 -11.78 3.02
C GLY A 346 -2.97 -11.60 4.52
N ALA A 347 -2.02 -12.36 5.08
CA ALA A 347 -1.69 -12.30 6.49
C ALA A 347 -0.22 -12.68 6.76
N ILE A 348 0.34 -12.12 7.82
CA ILE A 348 1.61 -12.49 8.44
C ILE A 348 1.33 -12.78 9.91
N VAL A 349 1.88 -13.85 10.45
CA VAL A 349 1.92 -14.12 11.89
C VAL A 349 3.37 -14.18 12.32
N ARG A 350 3.75 -13.29 13.25
CA ARG A 350 5.00 -13.41 13.99
C ARG A 350 4.72 -14.14 15.31
N HIS A 351 5.44 -15.24 15.52
CA HIS A 351 5.39 -16.05 16.72
C HIS A 351 6.25 -15.47 17.85
N ALA A 352 5.96 -15.91 19.07
CA ALA A 352 6.67 -15.46 20.26
C ALA A 352 8.17 -15.83 20.24
N ASP A 353 8.52 -16.94 19.56
CA ASP A 353 9.89 -17.39 19.36
C ASP A 353 10.62 -16.67 18.20
N GLY A 354 9.96 -15.69 17.59
CA GLY A 354 10.47 -14.92 16.46
C GLY A 354 10.31 -15.58 15.09
N ALA A 355 9.78 -16.80 15.01
CA ALA A 355 9.42 -17.39 13.72
C ALA A 355 8.27 -16.61 13.07
N MET A 356 8.26 -16.56 11.73
CA MET A 356 7.24 -15.85 10.97
C MET A 356 6.61 -16.76 9.92
N ASP A 357 5.28 -16.79 9.91
CA ASP A 357 4.49 -17.40 8.86
C ASP A 357 3.78 -16.32 8.07
N ALA A 358 3.56 -16.55 6.78
CA ALA A 358 2.70 -15.69 5.98
C ALA A 358 1.92 -16.46 4.94
N ALA A 359 0.82 -15.89 4.50
CA ALA A 359 0.01 -16.42 3.43
C ALA A 359 -0.65 -15.30 2.62
N ALA A 360 -0.88 -15.57 1.35
CA ALA A 360 -1.56 -14.67 0.43
C ALA A 360 -2.64 -15.40 -0.37
N GLU A 361 -3.68 -14.67 -0.77
CA GLU A 361 -4.82 -15.20 -1.52
C GLU A 361 -4.37 -15.72 -2.92
N PRO A 362 -4.55 -17.03 -3.21
CA PRO A 362 -4.07 -17.69 -4.44
C PRO A 362 -4.65 -17.13 -5.74
N ARG A 363 -5.81 -16.49 -5.69
CA ARG A 363 -6.48 -15.92 -6.88
C ARG A 363 -5.94 -14.56 -7.30
N SER A 364 -5.12 -13.94 -6.45
CA SER A 364 -4.41 -12.70 -6.76
C SER A 364 -2.98 -12.98 -7.24
N TYR A 365 -2.31 -12.01 -7.87
CA TYR A 365 -0.87 -12.08 -8.20
C TYR A 365 0.03 -11.96 -6.96
N ALA A 366 -0.54 -12.17 -5.78
CA ALA A 366 0.13 -11.97 -4.53
C ALA A 366 1.28 -12.94 -4.34
N SER A 367 2.25 -12.48 -3.58
CA SER A 367 3.39 -13.28 -3.21
C SER A 367 3.82 -13.02 -1.80
N VAL A 368 4.37 -14.06 -1.21
CA VAL A 368 5.14 -14.02 0.02
C VAL A 368 6.62 -14.07 -0.39
N ALA A 369 7.42 -13.15 0.12
CA ALA A 369 8.87 -13.13 -0.03
C ALA A 369 9.49 -13.16 1.37
N TRP A 370 10.46 -14.05 1.62
CA TRP A 370 11.05 -14.25 2.95
C TRP A 370 12.55 -14.58 2.92
N ALA A 371 13.24 -14.30 4.03
CA ALA A 371 14.66 -14.57 4.25
C ALA A 371 14.92 -15.34 5.56
#